data_AF-X1TBE3-F1
#
_entry.id   AF-X1TBE3-F1
#
_cell.length_a   1.000
_cell.length_b   1.000
_cell.length_c   1.000
_cell.angle_alpha   90.00
_cell.angle_beta   90.00
_cell.angle_gamma   90.00
#
_symmetry.space_group_name_H-M   'P 1'
#
loop_
_entity.id
_entity.type
_entity.pdbx_description
1 polymer ?
#
loop_
_entity_poly.entity_id
_entity_poly.type
_entity_poly.pdbx_seq_one_letter_code
_entity_poly.pdbx_strand_id
1 'polypeptide(L)'
;MSGITTLLDGSIIDPSQVYGSIEVGPFPFESKEVDYTYHRFRRFSRIQKGKGILMVDYLLQPSHNSEDWVSDGQIVARIALYLETDAKDRRLGIYDIYVFFKKEDSIYIKIPSIIEGPFVNMITSNDPTTIIVSFRTDILVKAQVIVGHDKIFKDLVPLTRHEIRITDLEPDKKYNYYVQIEDMKTKVYSFRSAPLPGKGAVCFAYIGDSREGLGGGEYNFMGVNRKILDKIMNLAYLKKADFFLVGGDLINGYTTVKQDFVNQFYFWKQTVAGFFHEHAIYTG
;
A
#
# COMPACT_ATOMS: atom_id res chain seq x y z
N MET A 1 20.50 11.29 3.45
CA MET A 1 19.44 11.20 4.48
C MET A 1 20.13 11.25 5.84
N SER A 2 19.76 12.21 6.69
CA SER A 2 20.03 12.09 8.13
C SER A 2 19.33 10.82 8.61
N GLY A 3 20.06 9.90 9.25
CA GLY A 3 19.49 8.63 9.71
C GLY A 3 18.31 8.84 10.66
N ILE A 4 17.54 7.77 10.89
CA ILE A 4 16.45 7.79 11.88
C ILE A 4 17.07 7.94 13.28
N THR A 5 16.87 9.09 13.91
CA THR A 5 17.39 9.38 15.26
C THR A 5 16.34 9.22 16.36
N THR A 6 15.07 9.05 16.00
CA THR A 6 13.96 8.92 16.95
C THR A 6 13.03 7.79 16.53
N LEU A 7 12.74 6.88 17.46
CA LEU A 7 11.89 5.72 17.26
C LEU A 7 10.41 6.04 17.49
N LEU A 8 9.54 5.07 17.16
CA LEU A 8 8.08 5.20 17.27
C LEU A 8 7.55 5.20 18.71
N ASP A 9 8.40 4.85 19.67
CA ASP A 9 8.12 5.03 21.10
C ASP A 9 8.66 6.36 21.67
N GLY A 10 9.22 7.22 20.81
CA GLY A 10 9.82 8.50 21.18
C GLY A 10 11.26 8.42 21.67
N SER A 11 11.86 7.23 21.77
CA SER A 11 13.25 7.09 22.20
C SER A 11 14.24 7.59 21.15
N ILE A 12 15.35 8.18 21.60
CA ILE A 12 16.44 8.66 20.74
C ILE A 12 17.47 7.54 20.60
N ILE A 13 17.98 7.35 19.38
CA ILE A 13 18.95 6.30 19.06
C ILE A 13 20.11 6.84 18.23
N ASP A 14 21.24 6.14 18.26
CA ASP A 14 22.28 6.26 17.25
C ASP A 14 21.91 5.39 16.03
N PRO A 15 21.68 5.97 14.83
CA PRO A 15 21.41 5.21 13.62
C PRO A 15 22.51 4.17 13.30
N SER A 16 23.74 4.38 13.77
CA SER A 16 24.85 3.46 13.55
C SER A 16 24.72 2.13 14.31
N GLN A 17 23.85 2.08 15.31
CA GLN A 17 23.52 0.86 16.07
C GLN A 17 22.34 0.08 15.45
N VAL A 18 21.74 0.60 14.37
CA VAL A 18 20.63 -0.07 13.70
C VAL A 18 21.17 -1.10 12.70
N TYR A 19 20.66 -2.33 12.79
CA TYR A 19 20.94 -3.40 11.84
C TYR A 19 19.68 -4.18 11.49
N GLY A 20 19.79 -5.09 10.52
CA GLY A 20 18.66 -5.93 10.15
C GLY A 20 18.74 -6.46 8.74
N SER A 21 17.59 -6.55 8.09
CA SER A 21 17.47 -7.11 6.74
C SER A 21 16.48 -6.34 5.88
N ILE A 22 16.71 -6.42 4.57
CA ILE A 22 15.80 -5.95 3.53
C ILE A 22 15.50 -7.15 2.63
N GLU A 23 14.23 -7.45 2.45
CA GLU A 23 13.74 -8.36 1.45
C GLU A 23 13.02 -7.54 0.37
N VAL A 24 13.41 -7.67 -0.90
CA VAL A 24 12.82 -6.91 -2.01
C VAL A 24 12.12 -7.83 -3.00
N GLY A 25 11.03 -7.33 -3.56
CA GLY A 25 10.22 -8.04 -4.54
C GLY A 25 9.50 -7.07 -5.47
N PRO A 26 9.04 -7.55 -6.63
CA PRO A 26 8.23 -6.73 -7.51
C PRO A 26 6.84 -6.50 -6.90
N PHE A 27 6.23 -5.36 -7.20
CA PHE A 27 4.90 -5.02 -6.70
C PHE A 27 4.09 -4.20 -7.73
N PRO A 28 2.83 -4.54 -8.00
CA PRO A 28 2.22 -5.85 -7.73
C PRO A 28 3.05 -6.97 -8.38
N PHE A 29 3.00 -8.17 -7.80
CA PHE A 29 3.65 -9.34 -8.40
C PHE A 29 2.66 -10.10 -9.30
N GLU A 30 3.10 -10.47 -10.52
CA GLU A 30 2.30 -11.13 -11.55
C GLU A 30 1.07 -10.28 -11.93
N SER A 31 1.23 -8.96 -12.05
CA SER A 31 0.10 -8.03 -12.20
C SER A 31 -0.77 -8.25 -13.43
N LYS A 32 -0.23 -8.97 -14.44
CA LYS A 32 -0.90 -9.34 -15.69
C LYS A 32 -1.67 -10.67 -15.60
N GLU A 33 -1.42 -11.47 -14.57
CA GLU A 33 -1.99 -12.81 -14.40
C GLU A 33 -2.96 -12.89 -13.22
N VAL A 34 -2.77 -12.04 -12.20
CA VAL A 34 -3.60 -12.03 -10.99
C VAL A 34 -4.34 -10.71 -10.82
N ASP A 35 -5.63 -10.78 -10.49
CA ASP A 35 -6.42 -9.59 -10.18
C ASP A 35 -6.07 -9.02 -8.79
N TYR A 36 -6.04 -9.90 -7.77
CA TYR A 36 -5.74 -9.52 -6.39
C TYR A 36 -4.26 -9.18 -6.21
N THR A 37 -3.99 -7.97 -5.72
CA THR A 37 -2.62 -7.49 -5.49
C THR A 37 -2.04 -8.07 -4.21
N TYR A 38 -0.84 -8.66 -4.29
CA TYR A 38 -0.14 -9.27 -3.16
C TYR A 38 1.37 -9.05 -3.24
N HIS A 39 2.08 -9.34 -2.16
CA HIS A 39 3.54 -9.16 -2.05
C HIS A 39 4.27 -10.48 -2.30
N ARG A 40 5.40 -10.42 -3.03
CA ARG A 40 6.32 -11.57 -3.17
C ARG A 40 7.76 -11.12 -3.15
N PHE A 41 8.47 -11.43 -2.06
CA PHE A 41 9.88 -11.10 -1.91
C PHE A 41 10.78 -12.14 -2.61
N ARG A 42 11.87 -11.68 -3.23
CA ARG A 42 12.75 -12.48 -4.12
C ARG A 42 14.24 -12.30 -3.85
N ARG A 43 14.63 -11.17 -3.28
CA ARG A 43 16.03 -10.87 -2.94
C ARG A 43 16.16 -10.40 -1.52
N PHE A 44 17.34 -10.62 -0.97
CA PHE A 44 17.68 -10.32 0.41
C PHE A 44 18.98 -9.52 0.44
N SER A 45 19.04 -8.50 1.28
CA SER A 45 20.26 -7.80 1.66
C SER A 45 20.26 -7.50 3.15
N ARG A 46 21.43 -7.15 3.70
CA ARG A 46 21.58 -6.81 5.12
C ARG A 46 21.57 -5.29 5.32
N ILE A 47 21.09 -4.89 6.48
CA ILE A 47 21.26 -3.54 7.01
C ILE A 47 22.39 -3.59 8.02
N GLN A 48 23.39 -2.73 7.82
CA GLN A 48 24.53 -2.58 8.72
C GLN A 48 24.75 -1.09 8.98
N LYS A 49 24.90 -0.72 10.25
CA LYS A 49 25.13 0.67 10.66
C LYS A 49 24.11 1.65 10.06
N GLY A 50 22.84 1.25 10.10
CA GLY A 50 21.71 2.03 9.60
C GLY A 50 21.61 2.13 8.08
N LYS A 51 22.41 1.36 7.31
CA LYS A 51 22.42 1.41 5.83
C LYS A 51 22.19 0.03 5.24
N GLY A 52 21.39 -0.03 4.18
CA GLY A 52 21.14 -1.23 3.38
C GLY A 52 20.95 -0.89 1.91
N ILE A 53 20.88 -1.92 1.07
CA ILE A 53 20.80 -1.78 -0.40
C ILE A 53 19.53 -2.48 -0.90
N LEU A 54 18.76 -1.79 -1.74
CA LEU A 54 17.66 -2.40 -2.49
C LEU A 54 18.23 -3.06 -3.74
N MET A 55 18.21 -4.40 -3.81
CA MET A 55 18.77 -5.16 -4.93
C MET A 55 17.77 -5.28 -6.09
N VAL A 56 17.54 -4.16 -6.78
CA VAL A 56 16.51 -4.04 -7.83
C VAL A 56 16.93 -4.69 -9.15
N ASP A 57 18.22 -4.68 -9.46
CA ASP A 57 18.80 -5.19 -10.71
C ASP A 57 18.39 -6.64 -11.03
N TYR A 58 18.31 -7.48 -10.00
CA TYR A 58 17.87 -8.87 -10.15
C TYR A 58 16.45 -8.99 -10.68
N LEU A 59 15.56 -8.05 -10.33
CA LEU A 59 14.14 -8.10 -10.70
C LEU A 59 13.91 -7.74 -12.18
N LEU A 60 14.90 -7.16 -12.87
CA LEU A 60 14.82 -6.89 -14.31
C LEU A 60 15.38 -8.05 -15.16
N GLN A 61 15.97 -9.07 -14.54
CA GLN A 61 16.47 -10.23 -15.29
C GLN A 61 15.29 -11.01 -15.89
N PRO A 62 15.36 -11.47 -17.16
CA PRO A 62 14.22 -12.10 -17.84
C PRO A 62 13.55 -13.25 -17.07
N SER A 63 14.32 -14.05 -16.31
CA SER A 63 13.80 -15.15 -15.49
C SER A 63 13.10 -14.72 -14.20
N HIS A 64 13.14 -13.44 -13.85
CA HIS A 64 12.71 -12.89 -12.56
C HIS A 64 11.82 -11.65 -12.69
N ASN A 65 11.64 -11.16 -13.91
CA ASN A 65 10.86 -9.98 -14.25
C ASN A 65 9.41 -10.37 -14.57
N SER A 66 8.58 -10.47 -13.54
CA SER A 66 7.15 -10.80 -13.70
C SER A 66 6.32 -9.69 -14.34
N GLU A 67 6.86 -8.47 -14.43
CA GLU A 67 6.12 -7.29 -14.84
C GLU A 67 6.50 -6.77 -16.24
N ASP A 68 7.47 -7.41 -16.89
CA ASP A 68 8.13 -6.99 -18.14
C ASP A 68 8.74 -5.58 -18.06
N TRP A 69 9.33 -5.23 -16.93
CA TRP A 69 10.04 -3.97 -16.75
C TRP A 69 11.27 -3.88 -17.65
N VAL A 70 11.47 -2.73 -18.29
CA VAL A 70 12.65 -2.49 -19.14
C VAL A 70 13.63 -1.56 -18.43
N SER A 71 13.14 -0.39 -18.02
CA SER A 71 13.95 0.68 -17.45
C SER A 71 13.40 1.22 -16.13
N ASP A 72 12.26 0.75 -15.67
CA ASP A 72 11.55 1.32 -14.53
C ASP A 72 10.57 0.30 -13.99
N GLY A 73 10.13 0.51 -12.75
CA GLY A 73 9.23 -0.41 -12.09
C GLY A 73 8.90 0.01 -10.66
N GLN A 74 8.11 -0.84 -10.01
CA GLN A 74 7.68 -0.65 -8.62
C GLN A 74 8.03 -1.85 -7.79
N ILE A 75 8.77 -1.64 -6.71
CA ILE A 75 9.09 -2.70 -5.77
C ILE A 75 8.38 -2.50 -4.44
N VAL A 76 8.21 -3.59 -3.73
CA VAL A 76 8.01 -3.61 -2.29
C VAL A 76 9.31 -4.05 -1.62
N ALA A 77 9.68 -3.37 -0.53
CA ALA A 77 10.79 -3.76 0.32
C ALA A 77 10.30 -3.98 1.75
N ARG A 78 10.47 -5.20 2.26
CA ARG A 78 10.25 -5.56 3.66
C ARG A 78 11.52 -5.38 4.44
N ILE A 79 11.44 -4.57 5.48
CA ILE A 79 12.56 -4.14 6.30
C ILE A 79 12.32 -4.65 7.72
N ALA A 80 13.17 -5.56 8.19
CA ALA A 80 13.16 -6.00 9.59
C ALA A 80 14.33 -5.35 10.33
N LEU A 81 14.04 -4.60 11.39
CA LEU A 81 15.02 -3.76 12.09
C LEU A 81 15.24 -4.17 13.54
N TYR A 82 16.49 -4.03 13.97
CA TYR A 82 16.97 -4.25 15.32
C TYR A 82 17.91 -3.10 15.71
N LEU A 83 17.95 -2.79 17.00
CA LEU A 83 18.88 -1.84 17.61
C LEU A 83 19.83 -2.63 18.52
N GLU A 84 21.12 -2.52 18.26
CA GLU A 84 22.18 -3.07 19.11
C GLU A 84 22.19 -2.37 20.47
N THR A 85 22.26 -3.14 21.56
CA THR A 85 22.39 -2.59 22.93
C THR A 85 23.38 -3.42 23.73
N ASP A 86 23.89 -2.87 24.84
CA ASP A 86 24.90 -3.53 25.68
C ASP A 86 24.43 -4.85 26.31
N ALA A 87 23.11 -5.08 26.43
CA ALA A 87 22.56 -6.26 27.10
C ALA A 87 21.83 -7.19 26.12
N LYS A 88 20.80 -6.69 25.45
CA LYS A 88 19.99 -7.47 24.51
C LYS A 88 19.45 -6.57 23.43
N ASP A 89 19.70 -6.95 22.18
CA ASP A 89 19.22 -6.20 21.03
C ASP A 89 17.70 -6.02 21.08
N ARG A 90 17.29 -4.80 20.79
CA ARG A 90 15.90 -4.41 20.77
C ARG A 90 15.36 -4.58 19.35
N ARG A 91 14.32 -5.39 19.19
CA ARG A 91 13.57 -5.44 17.93
C ARG A 91 12.82 -4.12 17.73
N LEU A 92 13.00 -3.49 16.57
CA LEU A 92 12.35 -2.23 16.24
C LEU A 92 11.05 -2.44 15.46
N GLY A 93 10.98 -3.47 14.62
CA GLY A 93 9.75 -3.80 13.88
C GLY A 93 10.02 -4.46 12.54
N ILE A 94 8.94 -4.72 11.80
CA ILE A 94 8.96 -5.12 10.38
C ILE A 94 8.08 -4.12 9.63
N TYR A 95 8.57 -3.58 8.53
CA TYR A 95 7.92 -2.53 7.76
C TYR A 95 8.00 -2.85 6.29
N ASP A 96 6.93 -2.59 5.54
CA ASP A 96 6.97 -2.69 4.08
C ASP A 96 6.87 -1.28 3.48
N ILE A 97 7.82 -0.94 2.61
CA ILE A 97 7.81 0.32 1.84
C ILE A 97 7.64 0.02 0.36
N TYR A 98 7.04 0.95 -0.37
CA TYR A 98 6.95 0.91 -1.82
C TYR A 98 7.88 1.93 -2.45
N VAL A 99 8.55 1.53 -3.53
CA VAL A 99 9.52 2.37 -4.23
C VAL A 99 9.32 2.21 -5.73
N PHE A 100 9.04 3.32 -6.41
CA PHE A 100 9.27 3.45 -7.84
C PHE A 100 10.74 3.73 -8.10
N PHE A 101 11.28 3.09 -9.12
CA PHE A 101 12.64 3.31 -9.58
C PHE A 101 12.67 3.49 -11.09
N LYS A 102 13.72 4.16 -11.56
CA LYS A 102 14.12 4.22 -12.96
C LYS A 102 15.60 3.87 -13.07
N LYS A 103 15.97 3.22 -14.16
CA LYS A 103 17.33 2.88 -14.54
C LYS A 103 17.81 3.92 -15.55
N GLU A 104 18.90 4.59 -15.21
CA GLU A 104 19.62 5.51 -16.08
C GLU A 104 21.04 4.98 -16.20
N ASP A 105 21.42 4.56 -17.41
CA ASP A 105 22.65 3.81 -17.69
C ASP A 105 22.81 2.57 -16.80
N SER A 106 23.80 2.59 -15.89
CA SER A 106 24.10 1.52 -14.93
C SER A 106 23.58 1.79 -13.52
N ILE A 107 22.83 2.88 -13.31
CA ILE A 107 22.40 3.34 -11.99
C ILE A 107 20.88 3.23 -11.87
N TYR A 108 20.42 2.80 -10.69
CA TYR A 108 19.01 2.80 -10.32
C TYR A 108 18.71 3.99 -9.42
N ILE A 109 17.77 4.82 -9.86
CA ILE A 109 17.39 6.07 -9.20
C ILE A 109 15.98 5.88 -8.64
N LYS A 110 15.81 6.21 -7.36
CA LYS A 110 14.49 6.33 -6.76
C LYS A 110 13.79 7.56 -7.36
N ILE A 111 12.58 7.36 -7.83
CA ILE A 111 11.70 8.41 -8.36
C ILE A 111 10.47 8.56 -7.43
N PRO A 112 9.63 9.60 -7.61
CA PRO A 112 8.46 9.80 -6.77
C PRO A 112 7.60 8.54 -6.75
N SER A 113 7.16 8.12 -5.57
CA SER A 113 6.56 6.80 -5.36
C SER A 113 5.18 6.92 -4.74
N ILE A 114 4.22 6.10 -5.21
CA ILE A 114 2.95 5.90 -4.52
C ILE A 114 3.20 4.95 -3.34
N ILE A 115 3.01 5.46 -2.12
CA ILE A 115 3.30 4.74 -0.86
C ILE A 115 2.03 4.25 -0.15
N GLU A 116 0.86 4.79 -0.48
CA GLU A 116 -0.44 4.28 -0.03
C GLU A 116 -1.42 4.32 -1.20
N GLY A 117 -2.30 3.31 -1.33
CA GLY A 117 -3.35 3.29 -2.34
C GLY A 117 -2.88 2.78 -3.70
N PRO A 118 -3.66 3.02 -4.77
CA PRO A 118 -4.91 3.79 -4.78
C PRO A 118 -6.09 3.08 -4.14
N PHE A 119 -6.96 3.80 -3.45
CA PHE A 119 -8.15 3.26 -2.81
C PHE A 119 -9.41 3.87 -3.40
N VAL A 120 -10.41 3.05 -3.68
CA VAL A 120 -11.72 3.53 -4.14
C VAL A 120 -12.65 3.76 -2.95
N ASN A 121 -13.17 4.96 -2.83
CA ASN A 121 -13.93 5.41 -1.68
C ASN A 121 -15.27 6.01 -2.10
N MET A 122 -16.19 6.09 -1.15
CA MET A 122 -17.48 6.79 -1.30
C MET A 122 -18.36 6.22 -2.43
N ILE A 123 -18.33 4.91 -2.66
CA ILE A 123 -19.22 4.23 -3.59
C ILE A 123 -20.61 4.10 -2.94
N THR A 124 -21.53 5.02 -3.23
CA THR A 124 -22.83 5.07 -2.56
C THR A 124 -23.99 5.24 -3.54
N SER A 125 -25.12 4.56 -3.26
CA SER A 125 -26.35 4.75 -4.03
C SER A 125 -26.96 6.14 -3.86
N ASN A 126 -26.56 6.92 -2.84
CA ASN A 126 -27.03 8.31 -2.68
C ASN A 126 -26.49 9.22 -3.79
N ASP A 127 -25.28 8.92 -4.30
CA ASP A 127 -24.67 9.59 -5.44
C ASP A 127 -23.91 8.54 -6.28
N PRO A 128 -24.62 7.75 -7.10
CA PRO A 128 -24.02 6.65 -7.86
C PRO A 128 -23.17 7.15 -9.05
N THR A 129 -23.13 8.47 -9.26
CA THR A 129 -22.44 9.08 -10.39
C THR A 129 -21.00 9.50 -10.07
N THR A 130 -20.59 9.35 -8.81
CA THR A 130 -19.27 9.77 -8.35
C THR A 130 -18.59 8.77 -7.41
N ILE A 131 -17.26 8.82 -7.38
CA ILE A 131 -16.42 8.15 -6.37
C ILE A 131 -15.23 9.06 -6.02
N ILE A 132 -14.46 8.68 -5.00
CA ILE A 132 -13.17 9.29 -4.70
C ILE A 132 -12.07 8.23 -4.78
N VAL A 133 -11.06 8.49 -5.60
CA VAL A 133 -9.81 7.71 -5.59
C VAL A 133 -8.80 8.44 -4.71
N SER A 134 -8.31 7.78 -3.67
CA SER A 134 -7.33 8.35 -2.74
C SER A 134 -6.03 7.56 -2.68
N PHE A 135 -4.91 8.27 -2.53
CA PHE A 135 -3.57 7.69 -2.42
C PHE A 135 -2.60 8.69 -1.80
N ARG A 136 -1.38 8.23 -1.49
CA ARG A 136 -0.29 9.08 -1.03
C ARG A 136 0.98 8.86 -1.81
N THR A 137 1.74 9.93 -1.97
CA THR A 137 3.10 9.93 -2.50
C THR A 137 4.10 10.35 -1.43
N ASP A 138 5.34 9.93 -1.61
CA ASP A 138 6.45 10.24 -0.70
C ASP A 138 6.97 11.68 -0.84
N ILE A 139 6.71 12.33 -1.98
CA ILE A 139 7.01 13.74 -2.22
C ILE A 139 5.82 14.46 -2.89
N LEU A 140 5.86 15.80 -2.91
CA LEU A 140 4.85 16.63 -3.58
C LEU A 140 4.88 16.41 -5.10
N VAL A 141 3.81 15.86 -5.67
CA VAL A 141 3.65 15.68 -7.12
C VAL A 141 2.23 16.05 -7.56
N LYS A 142 2.04 16.36 -8.84
CA LYS A 142 0.69 16.34 -9.44
C LYS A 142 0.38 14.93 -9.86
N ALA A 143 -0.80 14.45 -9.53
CA ALA A 143 -1.25 13.14 -9.91
C ALA A 143 -2.53 13.20 -10.75
N GLN A 144 -2.79 12.13 -11.47
CA GLN A 144 -4.02 11.97 -12.23
C GLN A 144 -4.56 10.54 -12.13
N VAL A 145 -5.88 10.43 -12.18
CA VAL A 145 -6.63 9.19 -12.29
C VAL A 145 -7.21 9.12 -13.70
N ILE A 146 -6.89 8.05 -14.41
CA ILE A 146 -7.41 7.78 -15.74
C ILE A 146 -8.46 6.69 -15.60
N VAL A 147 -9.67 6.94 -16.08
CA VAL A 147 -10.81 6.02 -16.03
C VAL A 147 -11.21 5.63 -17.46
N GLY A 148 -11.30 4.33 -17.72
CA GLY A 148 -11.50 3.79 -19.07
C GLY A 148 -10.27 4.05 -19.95
N HIS A 149 -10.49 4.66 -21.11
CA HIS A 149 -9.42 4.94 -22.07
C HIS A 149 -8.98 6.42 -22.09
N ASP A 150 -9.85 7.34 -21.68
CA ASP A 150 -9.71 8.77 -22.00
C ASP A 150 -10.20 9.75 -20.92
N LYS A 151 -10.97 9.32 -19.91
CA LYS A 151 -11.43 10.23 -18.85
C LYS A 151 -10.30 10.47 -17.86
N ILE A 152 -9.80 11.71 -17.80
CA ILE A 152 -8.66 12.11 -16.95
C ILE A 152 -9.14 13.09 -15.87
N PHE A 153 -8.88 12.74 -14.62
CA PHE A 153 -9.13 13.58 -13.45
C PHE A 153 -7.79 13.84 -12.76
N LYS A 154 -7.49 15.09 -12.39
CA LYS A 154 -6.15 15.48 -11.94
C LYS A 154 -6.17 16.47 -10.79
N ASP A 155 -5.08 16.46 -10.02
CA ASP A 155 -4.84 17.52 -9.05
C ASP A 155 -4.58 18.86 -9.74
N LEU A 156 -4.97 19.93 -9.08
CA LEU A 156 -4.66 21.30 -9.50
C LEU A 156 -3.24 21.71 -9.10
N VAL A 157 -2.78 21.24 -7.95
CA VAL A 157 -1.49 21.58 -7.32
C VAL A 157 -0.74 20.32 -6.90
N PRO A 158 0.59 20.36 -6.76
CA PRO A 158 1.34 19.24 -6.20
C PRO A 158 0.94 18.95 -4.75
N LEU A 159 0.70 17.67 -4.42
CA LEU A 159 0.29 17.19 -3.10
C LEU A 159 1.06 15.91 -2.75
N THR A 160 1.05 15.53 -1.48
CA THR A 160 1.47 14.19 -0.99
C THR A 160 0.28 13.32 -0.61
N ARG A 161 -0.90 13.92 -0.43
CA ARG A 161 -2.18 13.26 -0.17
C ARG A 161 -3.14 13.66 -1.27
N HIS A 162 -3.58 12.68 -2.04
CA HIS A 162 -4.41 12.87 -3.21
C HIS A 162 -5.79 12.31 -2.93
N GLU A 163 -6.82 13.09 -3.25
CA GLU A 163 -8.22 12.70 -3.17
C GLU A 163 -8.91 13.23 -4.42
N ILE A 164 -8.90 12.42 -5.48
CA ILE A 164 -9.37 12.83 -6.80
C ILE A 164 -10.81 12.33 -6.97
N ARG A 165 -11.75 13.28 -7.05
CA ARG A 165 -13.16 13.00 -7.32
C ARG A 165 -13.35 12.63 -8.78
N ILE A 166 -13.96 11.47 -9.00
CA ILE A 166 -14.36 10.97 -10.32
C ILE A 166 -15.85 11.24 -10.48
N THR A 167 -16.26 11.81 -11.60
CA THR A 167 -17.65 12.18 -11.89
C THR A 167 -18.14 11.57 -13.20
N ASP A 168 -19.41 11.81 -13.53
CA ASP A 168 -20.03 11.40 -14.79
C ASP A 168 -19.96 9.89 -15.01
N LEU A 169 -20.16 9.15 -13.92
CA LEU A 169 -20.31 7.70 -13.93
C LEU A 169 -21.78 7.34 -14.16
N GLU A 170 -22.02 6.40 -15.06
CA GLU A 170 -23.28 5.67 -15.10
C GLU A 170 -23.39 4.77 -13.85
N PRO A 171 -24.57 4.69 -13.20
CA PRO A 171 -24.82 3.76 -12.10
C PRO A 171 -24.63 2.29 -12.48
N ASP A 172 -24.22 1.48 -11.51
CA ASP A 172 -24.04 0.03 -11.65
C ASP A 172 -23.16 -0.41 -12.83
N LYS A 173 -22.10 0.35 -13.11
CA LYS A 173 -21.18 0.10 -14.22
C LYS A 173 -19.78 -0.16 -13.72
N LYS A 174 -19.12 -1.15 -14.32
CA LYS A 174 -17.70 -1.46 -14.07
C LYS A 174 -16.83 -0.51 -14.90
N TYR A 175 -15.81 0.05 -14.27
CA TYR A 175 -14.80 0.90 -14.87
C TYR A 175 -13.41 0.35 -14.56
N ASN A 176 -12.52 0.38 -15.54
CA ASN A 176 -11.09 0.19 -15.32
C ASN A 176 -10.46 1.55 -15.01
N TYR A 177 -9.44 1.58 -14.17
CA TYR A 177 -8.72 2.81 -13.86
C TYR A 177 -7.26 2.54 -13.49
N TYR A 178 -6.43 3.57 -13.58
CA TYR A 178 -5.09 3.58 -12.99
C TYR A 178 -4.74 4.98 -12.50
N VAL A 179 -3.80 5.05 -11.58
CA VAL A 179 -3.19 6.31 -11.15
C VAL A 179 -1.90 6.50 -11.92
N GLN A 180 -1.66 7.73 -12.35
CA GLN A 180 -0.40 8.15 -12.94
C GLN A 180 0.18 9.33 -12.17
N ILE A 181 1.47 9.22 -11.84
CA ILE A 181 2.29 10.31 -11.33
C ILE A 181 3.50 10.45 -12.25
N GLU A 182 3.68 11.64 -12.82
CA GLU A 182 4.71 11.85 -13.85
C GLU A 182 4.60 10.80 -14.98
N ASP A 183 5.68 10.07 -15.26
CA ASP A 183 5.72 9.00 -16.27
C ASP A 183 5.33 7.62 -15.72
N MET A 184 5.13 7.49 -14.40
CA MET A 184 4.82 6.22 -13.75
C MET A 184 3.33 6.01 -13.62
N LYS A 185 2.88 4.78 -13.87
CA LYS A 185 1.49 4.35 -13.68
C LYS A 185 1.41 3.12 -12.78
N THR A 186 0.32 3.02 -12.03
CA THR A 186 -0.05 1.79 -11.34
C THR A 186 -0.45 0.70 -12.35
N LYS A 187 -0.61 -0.53 -11.86
CA LYS A 187 -1.46 -1.53 -12.52
C LYS A 187 -2.84 -0.91 -12.82
N VAL A 188 -3.49 -1.40 -13.87
CA VAL A 188 -4.90 -1.15 -14.11
C VAL A 188 -5.74 -1.95 -13.11
N TYR A 189 -6.48 -1.23 -12.28
CA TYR A 189 -7.48 -1.76 -11.35
C TYR A 189 -8.87 -1.57 -11.93
N SER A 190 -9.90 -2.05 -11.22
CA SER A 190 -11.28 -1.79 -11.59
C SER A 190 -12.18 -1.48 -10.41
N PHE A 191 -13.25 -0.73 -10.62
CA PHE A 191 -14.31 -0.54 -9.62
C PHE A 191 -15.68 -0.61 -10.28
N ARG A 192 -16.73 -0.80 -9.48
CA ARG A 192 -18.13 -0.71 -9.92
C ARG A 192 -18.80 0.48 -9.22
N SER A 193 -19.39 1.39 -9.99
CA SER A 193 -20.22 2.46 -9.42
C SER A 193 -21.45 1.87 -8.73
N ALA A 194 -21.97 2.57 -7.71
CA ALA A 194 -23.13 2.08 -6.99
C ALA A 194 -24.36 2.00 -7.91
N PRO A 195 -25.30 1.07 -7.66
CA PRO A 195 -26.60 1.09 -8.30
C PRO A 195 -27.46 2.26 -7.79
N LEU A 196 -28.54 2.55 -8.50
CA LEU A 196 -29.58 3.45 -8.00
C LEU A 196 -30.18 2.90 -6.69
N PRO A 197 -30.67 3.77 -5.78
CA PRO A 197 -31.28 3.34 -4.53
C PRO A 197 -32.38 2.29 -4.73
N GLY A 198 -32.34 1.23 -3.92
CA GLY A 198 -33.31 0.13 -3.99
C GLY A 198 -33.14 -0.82 -5.17
N LYS A 199 -32.01 -0.79 -5.88
CA LYS A 199 -31.69 -1.72 -6.98
C LYS A 199 -30.54 -2.65 -6.59
N GLY A 200 -30.63 -3.90 -7.06
CA GLY A 200 -29.60 -4.91 -6.90
C GLY A 200 -29.63 -5.64 -5.55
N ALA A 201 -29.04 -6.83 -5.52
CA ALA A 201 -28.65 -7.47 -4.28
C ALA A 201 -27.31 -6.89 -3.82
N VAL A 202 -27.07 -6.91 -2.52
CA VAL A 202 -25.81 -6.46 -1.92
C VAL A 202 -25.18 -7.65 -1.20
N CYS A 203 -23.93 -7.94 -1.52
CA CYS A 203 -23.07 -8.83 -0.76
C CYS A 203 -22.01 -7.97 -0.07
N PHE A 204 -21.87 -8.07 1.25
CA PHE A 204 -20.82 -7.37 1.97
C PHE A 204 -20.11 -8.31 2.93
N ALA A 205 -18.85 -7.99 3.20
CA ALA A 205 -18.08 -8.62 4.27
C ALA A 205 -17.99 -7.68 5.48
N TYR A 206 -17.86 -8.26 6.67
CA TYR A 206 -17.77 -7.50 7.92
C TYR A 206 -16.71 -8.12 8.83
N ILE A 207 -15.91 -7.26 9.47
CA ILE A 207 -15.09 -7.62 10.64
C ILE A 207 -15.16 -6.54 11.71
N GLY A 208 -14.71 -6.88 12.91
CA GLY A 208 -14.15 -5.92 13.86
C GLY A 208 -12.84 -6.47 14.39
N ASP A 209 -12.08 -5.63 15.10
CA ASP A 209 -10.90 -6.05 15.88
C ASP A 209 -9.80 -6.72 15.03
N SER A 210 -9.21 -5.94 14.12
CA SER A 210 -8.12 -6.40 13.23
C SER A 210 -6.72 -6.07 13.75
N ARG A 211 -6.62 -5.72 15.04
CA ARG A 211 -5.41 -5.30 15.73
C ARG A 211 -4.35 -6.40 15.73
N GLU A 212 -3.10 -6.02 15.97
CA GLU A 212 -2.03 -7.00 16.17
C GLU A 212 -2.30 -7.97 17.33
N GLY A 213 -1.74 -9.17 17.22
CA GLY A 213 -1.81 -10.20 18.24
C GLY A 213 -0.44 -10.73 18.66
N LEU A 214 -0.46 -11.77 19.50
CA LEU A 214 0.75 -12.52 19.86
C LEU A 214 1.23 -13.39 18.68
N GLY A 215 2.55 -13.66 18.61
CA GLY A 215 3.14 -14.56 17.61
C GLY A 215 4.24 -13.94 16.73
N GLY A 216 4.46 -12.63 16.82
CA GLY A 216 5.51 -11.93 16.08
C GLY A 216 5.32 -11.96 14.55
N GLY A 217 6.34 -11.53 13.79
CA GLY A 217 6.26 -11.49 12.33
C GLY A 217 5.04 -10.71 11.83
N GLU A 218 4.29 -11.30 10.90
CA GLU A 218 3.07 -10.72 10.32
C GLU A 218 1.84 -10.75 11.25
N TYR A 219 1.90 -11.43 12.40
CA TYR A 219 0.83 -11.34 13.43
C TYR A 219 0.93 -10.05 14.26
N ASN A 220 2.11 -9.43 14.27
CA ASN A 220 2.43 -8.17 14.93
C ASN A 220 3.18 -7.27 13.93
N PHE A 221 2.45 -6.83 12.91
CA PHE A 221 2.97 -6.00 11.84
C PHE A 221 2.51 -4.57 12.09
N MET A 222 3.27 -3.84 12.91
CA MET A 222 3.07 -2.42 13.17
C MET A 222 1.64 -2.06 13.58
N GLY A 223 1.12 -2.71 14.62
CA GLY A 223 -0.22 -2.45 15.12
C GLY A 223 -1.33 -3.29 14.46
N VAL A 224 -1.00 -4.15 13.48
CA VAL A 224 -1.97 -4.92 12.70
C VAL A 224 -1.63 -6.40 12.67
N ASN A 225 -2.65 -7.27 12.74
CA ASN A 225 -2.50 -8.69 12.47
C ASN A 225 -2.62 -8.95 10.95
N ARG A 226 -1.56 -8.57 10.25
CA ARG A 226 -1.50 -8.60 8.79
C ARG A 226 -1.80 -9.98 8.20
N LYS A 227 -1.26 -11.04 8.80
CA LYS A 227 -1.42 -12.41 8.29
C LYS A 227 -2.87 -12.87 8.24
N ILE A 228 -3.69 -12.47 9.20
CA ILE A 228 -5.10 -12.83 9.25
C ILE A 228 -5.93 -11.85 8.41
N LEU A 229 -5.65 -10.55 8.54
CA LEU A 229 -6.40 -9.51 7.85
C LEU A 229 -6.28 -9.65 6.32
N ASP A 230 -5.08 -9.90 5.79
CA ASP A 230 -4.85 -10.11 4.36
C ASP A 230 -5.64 -11.31 3.81
N LYS A 231 -5.69 -12.42 4.57
CA LYS A 231 -6.49 -13.60 4.21
C LYS A 231 -7.99 -13.33 4.20
N ILE A 232 -8.48 -12.54 5.16
CA ILE A 232 -9.88 -12.14 5.21
C ILE A 232 -10.23 -11.27 3.99
N MET A 233 -9.35 -10.31 3.64
CA MET A 233 -9.54 -9.44 2.48
C MET A 233 -9.53 -10.24 1.18
N ASN A 234 -8.59 -11.18 1.03
CA ASN A 234 -8.55 -12.08 -0.11
C ASN A 234 -9.81 -12.96 -0.19
N LEU A 235 -10.29 -13.50 0.93
CA LEU A 235 -11.54 -14.27 0.96
C LEU A 235 -12.75 -13.42 0.56
N ALA A 236 -12.86 -12.18 1.05
CA ALA A 236 -13.93 -11.27 0.65
C ALA A 236 -13.90 -10.94 -0.84
N TYR A 237 -12.69 -10.74 -1.39
CA TYR A 237 -12.49 -10.56 -2.82
C TYR A 237 -12.97 -11.79 -3.62
N LEU A 238 -12.53 -12.99 -3.23
CA LEU A 238 -12.93 -14.26 -3.87
C LEU A 238 -14.44 -14.52 -3.77
N LYS A 239 -15.08 -14.09 -2.67
CA LYS A 239 -16.52 -14.18 -2.47
C LYS A 239 -17.30 -13.05 -3.15
N LYS A 240 -16.62 -12.14 -3.86
CA LYS A 240 -17.21 -11.03 -4.61
C LYS A 240 -18.07 -10.12 -3.72
N ALA A 241 -17.57 -9.80 -2.52
CA ALA A 241 -18.18 -8.76 -1.71
C ALA A 241 -18.15 -7.42 -2.46
N ASP A 242 -19.28 -6.72 -2.52
CA ASP A 242 -19.41 -5.42 -3.16
C ASP A 242 -18.62 -4.35 -2.40
N PHE A 243 -18.66 -4.43 -1.07
CA PHE A 243 -17.88 -3.61 -0.14
C PHE A 243 -17.56 -4.36 1.15
N PHE A 244 -16.67 -3.76 1.95
CA PHE A 244 -16.27 -4.28 3.25
C PHE A 244 -16.63 -3.30 4.36
N LEU A 245 -17.14 -3.79 5.48
CA LEU A 245 -17.40 -3.02 6.69
C LEU A 245 -16.44 -3.40 7.81
N VAL A 246 -15.93 -2.41 8.52
CA VAL A 246 -15.05 -2.60 9.66
C VAL A 246 -15.65 -1.88 10.86
N GLY A 247 -16.09 -2.65 11.86
CA GLY A 247 -16.84 -2.14 13.02
C GLY A 247 -16.03 -1.39 14.07
N GLY A 248 -14.71 -1.23 13.87
CA GLY A 248 -13.80 -0.60 14.82
C GLY A 248 -12.55 -1.43 15.09
N ASP A 249 -11.67 -0.92 15.94
CA ASP A 249 -10.42 -1.58 16.36
C ASP A 249 -9.57 -2.04 15.17
N LEU A 250 -9.33 -1.10 14.24
CA LEU A 250 -8.53 -1.33 13.04
C LEU A 250 -7.06 -1.65 13.40
N ILE A 251 -6.53 -0.86 14.33
CA ILE A 251 -5.12 -0.82 14.74
C ILE A 251 -5.01 -0.98 16.25
N ASN A 252 -3.83 -1.33 16.74
CA ASN A 252 -3.58 -1.47 18.18
C ASN A 252 -3.90 -0.18 18.94
N GLY A 253 -3.45 0.97 18.42
CA GLY A 253 -3.81 2.30 18.90
C GLY A 253 -3.31 2.69 20.30
N TYR A 254 -2.78 1.75 21.09
CA TYR A 254 -2.23 1.98 22.43
C TYR A 254 -0.87 2.68 22.39
N THR A 255 -0.86 3.94 21.97
CA THR A 255 0.36 4.76 21.86
C THR A 255 0.05 6.22 22.15
N THR A 256 1.02 6.93 22.74
CA THR A 256 0.97 8.39 22.94
C THR A 256 1.74 9.14 21.85
N VAL A 257 2.47 8.42 20.99
CA VAL A 257 3.26 9.01 19.92
C VAL A 257 2.41 9.11 18.66
N LYS A 258 2.06 10.33 18.26
CA LYS A 258 1.23 10.60 17.08
C LYS A 258 1.74 9.88 15.82
N GLN A 259 3.06 9.87 15.60
CA GLN A 259 3.63 9.25 14.39
C GLN A 259 3.44 7.73 14.38
N ASP A 260 3.54 7.08 15.54
CA ASP A 260 3.26 5.65 15.66
C ASP A 260 1.80 5.36 15.32
N PHE A 261 0.87 6.11 15.92
CA PHE A 261 -0.57 5.98 15.65
C PHE A 261 -0.89 6.12 14.15
N VAL A 262 -0.31 7.12 13.47
CA VAL A 262 -0.47 7.32 12.02
C VAL A 262 0.14 6.17 11.22
N ASN A 263 1.30 5.67 11.62
CA ASN A 263 1.96 4.57 10.94
C ASN A 263 1.15 3.27 11.04
N GLN A 264 0.51 2.99 12.18
CA GLN A 264 -0.34 1.82 12.28
C GLN A 264 -1.50 1.85 11.26
N PHE A 265 -2.10 3.02 11.02
CA PHE A 265 -3.10 3.19 9.95
C PHE A 265 -2.51 3.05 8.54
N TYR A 266 -1.29 3.51 8.32
CA TYR A 266 -0.57 3.28 7.05
C TYR A 266 -0.47 1.77 6.78
N PHE A 267 -0.01 0.98 7.75
CA PHE A 267 0.16 -0.47 7.60
C PHE A 267 -1.15 -1.23 7.54
N TRP A 268 -2.20 -0.73 8.20
CA TRP A 268 -3.55 -1.27 8.06
C TRP A 268 -4.06 -1.12 6.62
N LYS A 269 -3.98 0.10 6.06
CA LYS A 269 -4.36 0.37 4.67
C LYS A 269 -3.54 -0.44 3.69
N GLN A 270 -2.22 -0.57 3.94
CA GLN A 270 -1.34 -1.41 3.13
C GLN A 270 -1.77 -2.88 3.14
N THR A 271 -2.21 -3.37 4.29
CA THR A 271 -2.65 -4.76 4.46
C THR A 271 -3.96 -5.04 3.72
N VAL A 272 -4.90 -4.10 3.72
CA VAL A 272 -6.20 -4.29 3.05
C VAL A 272 -6.20 -3.87 1.58
N ALA A 273 -5.06 -3.39 1.07
CA ALA A 273 -4.94 -2.79 -0.24
C ALA A 273 -5.40 -3.71 -1.38
N GLY A 274 -5.11 -5.02 -1.30
CA GLY A 274 -5.51 -5.99 -2.32
C GLY A 274 -7.03 -6.00 -2.61
N PHE A 275 -7.86 -5.71 -1.60
CA PHE A 275 -9.31 -5.52 -1.77
C PHE A 275 -9.65 -4.04 -2.07
N PHE A 276 -9.01 -3.12 -1.33
CA PHE A 276 -9.38 -1.69 -1.34
C PHE A 276 -9.01 -0.94 -2.63
N HIS A 277 -8.14 -1.52 -3.47
CA HIS A 277 -7.92 -1.03 -4.83
C HIS A 277 -9.20 -1.10 -5.68
N GLU A 278 -10.09 -2.05 -5.42
CA GLU A 278 -11.22 -2.31 -6.33
C GLU A 278 -12.59 -2.15 -5.67
N HIS A 279 -12.64 -2.27 -4.35
CA HIS A 279 -13.87 -2.26 -3.58
C HIS A 279 -13.75 -1.33 -2.38
N ALA A 280 -14.84 -0.61 -2.07
CA ALA A 280 -14.84 0.31 -0.94
C ALA A 280 -14.77 -0.44 0.39
N ILE A 281 -13.99 0.11 1.33
CA ILE A 281 -13.99 -0.29 2.73
C ILE A 281 -14.53 0.87 3.56
N TYR A 282 -15.58 0.60 4.33
CA TYR A 282 -16.18 1.57 5.25
C TYR A 282 -15.83 1.22 6.68
N THR A 283 -15.28 2.19 7.39
CA THR A 283 -14.86 2.05 8.79
C THR A 283 -15.83 2.82 9.68
N GLY A 284 -16.32 2.17 10.73
CA GLY A 284 -17.17 2.78 11.77
C GLY A 284 -16.42 3.66 12.74
#